data_AF-A0A919GTH7-F1
#
_entry.id   AF-A0A919GTH7-F1
#
_cell.length_a   1.000
_cell.length_b   1.000
_cell.length_c   1.000
_cell.angle_alpha   90.00
_cell.angle_beta   90.00
_cell.angle_gamma   90.00
#
_symmetry.space_group_name_H-M   'P 1'
#
loop_
_entity.id
_entity.type
_entity.pdbx_description
1 polymer ?
#
loop_
_entity_poly.entity_id
_entity_poly.type
_entity_poly.pdbx_seq_one_letter_code
_entity_poly.pdbx_strand_id
1 'polypeptide(L)'
;MANVKVRGLALPAELTALLRQGRWRHPGDAKMAELAPWFEDPLHFLTSAEQMTSESRSMDMFADDPLSSKLFREVRGSSSGQAGRPVELPWLDIDQAVLIAVNRVPGDDVALALDYRTDPLDPRVVGSDFWTDPRRCAWRPLAPTFTAFAEALGL
;
A
#
# COMPACT_ATOMS: atom_id res chain seq x y z
N MET A 1 -23.53 -9.46 0.87
CA MET A 1 -23.04 -8.23 1.54
C MET A 1 -22.23 -7.46 0.52
N ALA A 2 -22.40 -6.15 0.41
CA ALA A 2 -21.63 -5.34 -0.54
C ALA A 2 -20.16 -5.29 -0.09
N ASN A 3 -19.21 -5.48 -1.02
CA ASN A 3 -17.79 -5.30 -0.73
C ASN A 3 -17.52 -3.84 -0.36
N VAL A 4 -16.82 -3.64 0.76
CA VAL A 4 -16.34 -2.31 1.15
C VAL A 4 -15.34 -1.84 0.10
N LYS A 5 -15.47 -0.58 -0.35
CA LYS A 5 -14.60 0.00 -1.37
C LYS A 5 -13.79 1.15 -0.82
N VAL A 6 -12.55 1.26 -1.27
CA VAL A 6 -11.66 2.41 -1.06
C VAL A 6 -11.19 2.87 -2.43
N ARG A 7 -11.41 4.15 -2.75
CA ARG A 7 -11.06 4.72 -4.07
C ARG A 7 -11.63 3.92 -5.27
N GLY A 8 -12.82 3.34 -5.11
CA GLY A 8 -13.47 2.51 -6.13
C GLY A 8 -13.00 1.06 -6.21
N LEU A 9 -11.89 0.72 -5.55
CA LEU A 9 -11.31 -0.62 -5.46
C LEU A 9 -11.96 -1.40 -4.30
N ALA A 10 -12.33 -2.66 -4.54
CA ALA A 10 -12.91 -3.50 -3.50
C ALA A 10 -11.83 -3.97 -2.53
N LEU A 11 -12.03 -3.78 -1.23
CA LEU A 11 -11.13 -4.36 -0.25
C LEU A 11 -11.21 -5.90 -0.30
N PRO A 12 -10.08 -6.61 -0.08
CA PRO A 12 -10.08 -8.06 0.01
C PRO A 12 -11.07 -8.54 1.07
N ALA A 13 -11.70 -9.69 0.82
CA ALA A 13 -12.67 -10.26 1.76
C ALA A 13 -12.04 -10.52 3.13
N GLU A 14 -10.80 -11.01 3.15
CA GLU A 14 -10.02 -11.27 4.37
C GLU A 14 -9.75 -9.98 5.14
N LEU A 15 -9.29 -8.91 4.47
CA LEU A 15 -9.07 -7.61 5.12
C LEU A 15 -10.37 -7.08 5.73
N THR A 16 -11.48 -7.19 5.00
CA THR A 16 -12.80 -6.78 5.50
C THR A 16 -13.21 -7.59 6.74
N ALA A 17 -12.93 -8.90 6.77
CA ALA A 17 -13.19 -9.76 7.91
C ALA A 17 -12.33 -9.35 9.12
N LEU A 18 -11.03 -9.14 8.93
CA LEU A 18 -10.09 -8.71 9.97
C LEU A 18 -10.46 -7.35 10.56
N LEU A 19 -10.86 -6.39 9.72
CA LEU A 19 -11.35 -5.08 10.16
C LEU A 19 -12.61 -5.20 11.02
N ARG A 20 -13.61 -5.98 10.57
CA ARG A 20 -14.86 -6.20 11.31
C ARG A 20 -14.63 -6.90 12.66
N GLN A 21 -13.65 -7.79 12.73
CA GLN A 21 -13.26 -8.49 13.96
C GLN A 21 -12.32 -7.65 14.84
N GLY A 22 -11.88 -6.48 14.39
CA GLY A 22 -10.90 -5.65 15.10
C GLY A 22 -9.50 -6.28 15.19
N ARG A 23 -9.22 -7.28 14.33
CA ARG A 23 -7.97 -8.05 14.27
C ARG A 23 -6.94 -7.45 13.32
N TRP A 24 -7.37 -6.59 12.38
CA TRP A 24 -6.44 -5.79 11.58
C TRP A 24 -5.78 -4.73 12.46
N ARG A 25 -4.64 -5.09 13.06
CA ARG A 25 -3.82 -4.25 13.94
C ARG A 25 -2.36 -4.59 13.72
N HIS A 26 -1.48 -3.65 14.09
CA HIS A 26 -0.04 -3.86 14.01
C HIS A 26 0.37 -5.14 14.77
N PRO A 27 1.00 -6.14 14.13
CA PRO A 27 1.29 -7.44 14.75
C PRO A 27 2.54 -7.44 15.64
N GLY A 28 3.27 -6.31 15.66
CA GLY A 28 4.50 -6.12 16.41
C GLY A 28 5.69 -5.93 15.46
N ASP A 29 6.65 -5.11 15.88
CA ASP A 29 7.74 -4.67 15.00
C ASP A 29 8.64 -5.84 14.57
N ALA A 30 8.83 -6.83 15.44
CA ALA A 30 9.60 -8.04 15.12
C ALA A 30 8.99 -8.83 13.94
N LYS A 31 7.66 -8.97 13.91
CA LYS A 31 6.98 -9.67 12.83
C LYS A 31 7.04 -8.88 11.52
N MET A 32 6.97 -7.56 11.59
CA MET A 32 7.17 -6.71 10.41
C MET A 32 8.61 -6.79 9.88
N ALA A 33 9.61 -6.80 10.77
CA ALA A 33 11.02 -6.92 10.39
C ALA A 33 11.34 -8.28 9.72
N GLU A 34 10.64 -9.36 10.07
CA GLU A 34 10.75 -10.65 9.37
C GLU A 34 10.28 -10.55 7.90
N LEU A 35 9.20 -9.81 7.64
CA LEU A 35 8.57 -9.72 6.31
C LEU A 35 9.15 -8.62 5.43
N ALA A 36 9.59 -7.53 6.04
CA ALA A 36 10.17 -6.37 5.37
C ALA A 36 11.44 -5.95 6.11
N PRO A 37 12.54 -6.73 6.01
CA PRO A 37 13.79 -6.45 6.74
C PRO A 37 14.48 -5.14 6.33
N TRP A 38 14.06 -4.51 5.24
CA TRP A 38 14.53 -3.20 4.79
C TRP A 38 13.72 -2.03 5.36
N PHE A 39 12.59 -2.30 6.02
CA PHE A 39 11.66 -1.28 6.48
C PHE A 39 11.96 -0.97 7.95
N GLU A 40 12.54 0.19 8.23
CA GLU A 40 13.01 0.53 9.59
C GLU A 40 11.96 1.32 10.40
N ASP A 41 10.99 1.93 9.74
CA ASP A 41 10.05 2.83 10.40
C ASP A 41 8.83 2.13 11.02
N PRO A 42 8.28 2.71 12.12
CA PRO A 42 7.12 2.14 12.78
C PRO A 42 5.86 2.35 11.94
N LEU A 43 5.14 1.26 11.68
CA LEU A 43 3.89 1.31 10.96
C LEU A 43 2.68 1.51 11.90
N HIS A 44 1.66 2.15 11.34
CA HIS A 44 0.30 2.23 11.86
C HIS A 44 -0.65 1.61 10.84
N PHE A 45 -1.31 0.52 11.24
CA PHE A 45 -2.26 -0.20 10.38
C PHE A 45 -3.59 0.55 10.34
N LEU A 46 -4.08 0.86 9.15
CA LEU A 46 -5.32 1.61 8.96
C LEU A 46 -6.52 0.72 9.28
N THR A 47 -7.19 1.00 10.38
CA THR A 47 -8.22 0.14 10.99
C THR A 47 -9.65 0.38 10.46
N SER A 48 -9.80 1.21 9.42
CA SER A 48 -11.09 1.45 8.76
C SER A 48 -10.92 1.85 7.30
N ALA A 49 -11.94 1.59 6.49
CA ALA A 49 -11.97 2.04 5.10
C ALA A 49 -11.97 3.58 4.97
N GLU A 50 -12.48 4.30 5.98
CA GLU A 50 -12.40 5.76 6.04
C GLU A 50 -10.95 6.23 6.20
N GLN A 51 -10.20 5.63 7.12
CA GLN A 51 -8.77 5.91 7.28
C GLN A 51 -7.99 5.56 6.00
N MET A 52 -8.22 4.38 5.41
CA MET A 52 -7.61 3.99 4.14
C MET A 52 -7.93 4.99 3.03
N THR A 53 -9.18 5.47 2.95
CA THR A 53 -9.58 6.48 1.97
C THR A 53 -8.88 7.81 2.22
N SER A 54 -8.81 8.26 3.47
CA SER A 54 -8.16 9.52 3.84
C SER A 54 -6.68 9.49 3.52
N GLU A 55 -5.94 8.48 4.00
CA GLU A 55 -4.51 8.35 3.75
C GLU A 55 -4.22 8.15 2.28
N SER A 56 -4.99 7.32 1.57
CA SER A 56 -4.78 7.09 0.14
C SER A 56 -5.06 8.33 -0.73
N ARG A 57 -5.58 9.45 -0.20
CA ARG A 57 -5.69 10.72 -0.94
C ARG A 57 -4.34 11.44 -1.06
N SER A 58 -3.39 11.20 -0.17
CA SER A 58 -2.05 11.81 -0.28
C SER A 58 -1.34 11.39 -1.57
N MET A 59 -1.60 10.17 -2.05
CA MET A 59 -1.08 9.66 -3.33
C MET A 59 -1.45 10.55 -4.53
N ASP A 60 -2.61 11.24 -4.50
CA ASP A 60 -2.97 12.16 -5.59
C ASP A 60 -2.01 13.34 -5.65
N MET A 61 -1.62 13.91 -4.50
CA MET A 61 -0.63 14.97 -4.42
C MET A 61 0.74 14.49 -4.94
N PHE A 62 1.14 13.27 -4.60
CA PHE A 62 2.42 12.72 -5.04
C PHE A 62 2.46 12.41 -6.53
N ALA A 63 1.40 11.83 -7.08
CA ALA A 63 1.34 11.47 -8.49
C ALA A 63 1.19 12.68 -9.42
N ASP A 64 0.48 13.74 -8.98
CA ASP A 64 0.16 14.89 -9.82
C ASP A 64 1.26 15.98 -9.81
N ASP A 65 2.19 15.96 -8.84
CA ASP A 65 3.39 16.82 -8.83
C ASP A 65 4.63 16.11 -9.43
N PRO A 66 5.31 16.67 -10.45
CA PRO A 66 6.42 16.00 -11.13
C PRO A 66 7.65 15.68 -10.27
N LEU A 67 7.92 16.44 -9.20
CA LEU A 67 9.05 16.19 -8.31
C LEU A 67 8.70 15.09 -7.32
N SER A 68 7.53 15.20 -6.70
CA SER A 68 6.96 14.19 -5.79
C SER A 68 6.82 12.85 -6.50
N SER A 69 6.27 12.83 -7.72
CA SER A 69 6.07 11.59 -8.49
C SER A 69 7.38 10.85 -8.70
N LYS A 70 8.48 11.56 -8.99
CA LYS A 70 9.81 10.95 -9.14
C LYS A 70 10.40 10.46 -7.83
N LEU A 71 10.18 11.21 -6.74
CA LEU A 71 10.67 10.89 -5.41
C LEU A 71 9.95 9.65 -4.85
N PHE A 72 8.62 9.65 -4.87
CA PHE A 72 7.77 8.58 -4.33
C PHE A 72 7.53 7.43 -5.31
N ARG A 73 7.91 7.61 -6.59
CA ARG A 73 7.63 6.68 -7.69
C ARG A 73 6.15 6.32 -7.79
N GLU A 74 5.30 7.32 -7.68
CA GLU A 74 3.86 7.21 -7.80
C GLU A 74 3.39 7.90 -9.07
N VAL A 75 2.56 7.19 -9.84
CA VAL A 75 1.99 7.71 -11.10
C VAL A 75 0.55 7.27 -11.24
N ARG A 76 -0.21 8.07 -11.99
CA ARG A 76 -1.56 7.73 -12.39
C ARG A 76 -1.51 6.91 -13.69
N GLY A 77 -1.80 5.62 -13.63
CA GLY A 77 -1.80 4.74 -14.80
C GLY A 77 -2.71 5.28 -15.91
N SER A 78 -3.88 5.84 -15.55
CA SER A 78 -4.84 6.42 -16.50
C SER A 78 -4.38 7.71 -17.20
N SER A 79 -3.43 8.44 -16.62
CA SER A 79 -2.95 9.73 -17.16
C SER A 79 -1.50 9.70 -17.64
N SER A 80 -0.77 8.61 -17.39
CA SER A 80 0.55 8.42 -17.96
C SER A 80 0.45 8.47 -19.50
N GLY A 81 1.15 9.40 -20.15
CA GLY A 81 1.12 9.60 -21.61
C GLY A 81 1.64 8.41 -22.45
N GLN A 82 1.70 7.23 -21.84
CA GLN A 82 2.03 5.92 -22.39
C GLN A 82 0.78 5.03 -22.36
N ALA A 83 -0.36 5.55 -22.83
CA ALA A 83 -1.62 4.80 -22.92
C ALA A 83 -1.38 3.40 -23.47
N GLY A 84 -1.54 2.38 -22.62
CA GLY A 84 -1.38 0.96 -22.96
C GLY A 84 -0.12 0.26 -22.43
N ARG A 85 0.84 0.95 -21.80
CA ARG A 85 1.94 0.27 -21.09
C ARG A 85 1.59 0.10 -19.60
N PRO A 86 1.66 -1.13 -19.05
CA PRO A 86 1.47 -1.32 -17.62
C PRO A 86 2.51 -0.54 -16.82
N VAL A 87 2.08 0.15 -15.76
CA VAL A 87 3.00 0.65 -14.74
C VAL A 87 3.57 -0.57 -14.02
N GLU A 88 4.89 -0.68 -13.94
CA GLU A 88 5.58 -1.79 -13.27
C GLU A 88 6.35 -1.31 -12.03
N LEU A 89 6.61 -2.20 -11.08
CA LEU A 89 7.52 -1.91 -9.98
C LEU A 89 8.91 -1.53 -10.55
N PRO A 90 9.61 -0.55 -9.97
CA PRO A 90 9.38 0.04 -8.64
C PRO A 90 8.41 1.24 -8.62
N TRP A 91 7.61 1.45 -9.67
CA TRP A 91 6.55 2.47 -9.69
C TRP A 91 5.20 1.90 -9.21
N LEU A 92 4.47 2.69 -8.42
CA LEU A 92 3.12 2.39 -7.97
C LEU A 92 2.10 3.10 -8.89
N ASP A 93 1.10 2.34 -9.33
CA ASP A 93 -0.07 2.90 -10.03
C ASP A 93 -1.13 3.25 -8.99
N ILE A 94 -1.32 4.55 -8.75
CA ILE A 94 -2.22 5.03 -7.69
C ILE A 94 -3.72 4.83 -8.02
N ASP A 95 -4.05 4.55 -9.30
CA ASP A 95 -5.40 4.17 -9.70
C ASP A 95 -5.72 2.71 -9.30
N GLN A 96 -4.68 1.91 -9.02
CA GLN A 96 -4.76 0.49 -8.67
C GLN A 96 -4.10 0.20 -7.32
N ALA A 97 -4.03 1.20 -6.43
CA ALA A 97 -3.43 1.05 -5.11
C ALA A 97 -4.34 1.56 -3.98
N VAL A 98 -4.25 0.90 -2.82
CA VAL A 98 -4.89 1.33 -1.57
C VAL A 98 -3.90 1.20 -0.43
N LEU A 99 -3.63 2.30 0.30
CA LEU A 99 -2.79 2.25 1.49
C LEU A 99 -3.52 1.50 2.61
N ILE A 100 -2.81 0.59 3.28
CA ILE A 100 -3.34 -0.25 4.39
C ILE A 100 -2.54 -0.10 5.68
N ALA A 101 -1.35 0.47 5.60
CA ALA A 101 -0.57 0.95 6.73
C ALA A 101 0.28 2.16 6.30
N VAL A 102 0.50 3.09 7.20
CA VAL A 102 1.33 4.30 7.01
C VAL A 102 2.30 4.44 8.18
N ASN A 103 3.25 5.36 8.11
CA ASN A 103 4.12 5.66 9.25
C ASN A 103 3.28 6.12 10.47
N ARG A 104 3.70 5.71 11.67
CA ARG A 104 3.11 6.15 12.93
C ARG A 104 3.49 7.59 13.28
N VAL A 105 4.64 8.06 12.80
CA VAL A 105 5.17 9.41 12.98
C VAL A 105 4.64 10.31 11.85
N PRO A 106 3.84 11.34 12.16
CA PRO A 106 3.34 12.25 11.14
C PRO A 106 4.47 12.97 10.38
N GLY A 107 4.35 13.07 9.07
CA GLY A 107 5.32 13.73 8.19
C GLY A 107 6.42 12.83 7.66
N ASP A 108 6.37 11.54 7.99
CA ASP A 108 7.25 10.52 7.42
C ASP A 108 6.47 9.66 6.41
N ASP A 109 6.88 9.74 5.15
CA ASP A 109 6.06 9.37 3.99
C ASP A 109 6.34 7.93 3.53
N VAL A 110 6.23 6.97 4.46
CA VAL A 110 6.37 5.53 4.20
C VAL A 110 5.06 4.79 4.45
N ALA A 111 4.79 3.76 3.64
CA ALA A 111 3.51 3.06 3.66
C ALA A 111 3.59 1.62 3.13
N LEU A 112 2.56 0.84 3.48
CA LEU A 112 2.19 -0.41 2.82
C LEU A 112 0.91 -0.19 2.00
N ALA A 113 0.88 -0.77 0.81
CA ALA A 113 -0.25 -0.69 -0.10
C ALA A 113 -0.69 -2.07 -0.60
N LEU A 114 -2.00 -2.23 -0.79
CA LEU A 114 -2.56 -3.21 -1.70
C LEU A 114 -2.31 -2.74 -3.12
N ASP A 115 -1.85 -3.65 -3.99
CA ASP A 115 -1.59 -3.36 -5.39
C ASP A 115 -2.37 -4.32 -6.28
N TYR A 116 -3.41 -3.78 -6.90
CA TYR A 116 -4.44 -4.52 -7.65
C TYR A 116 -4.04 -4.88 -9.07
N ARG A 117 -2.82 -4.52 -9.50
CA ARG A 117 -2.30 -4.88 -10.83
C ARG A 117 -2.14 -6.38 -11.05
N THR A 118 -2.12 -7.19 -9.98
CA THR A 118 -2.00 -8.66 -10.05
C THR A 118 -3.33 -9.38 -9.99
N ASP A 119 -4.18 -9.02 -9.02
CA ASP A 119 -5.47 -9.67 -8.78
C ASP A 119 -6.46 -8.64 -8.18
N PRO A 120 -7.68 -8.51 -8.74
CA PRO A 120 -8.67 -7.54 -8.26
C PRO A 120 -9.36 -7.94 -6.95
N LEU A 121 -9.25 -9.19 -6.50
CA LEU A 121 -9.91 -9.76 -5.33
C LEU A 121 -8.92 -10.07 -4.20
N ASP A 122 -7.70 -10.51 -4.53
CA ASP A 122 -6.62 -10.79 -3.58
C ASP A 122 -5.29 -10.17 -4.04
N PRO A 123 -5.21 -8.83 -4.06
CA PRO A 123 -4.06 -8.07 -4.59
C PRO A 123 -2.79 -8.37 -3.81
N ARG A 124 -1.63 -8.19 -4.46
CA ARG A 124 -0.35 -8.28 -3.75
C ARG A 124 -0.20 -7.16 -2.71
N VAL A 125 0.69 -7.35 -1.75
CA VAL A 125 1.07 -6.30 -0.80
C VAL A 125 2.45 -5.78 -1.15
N VAL A 126 2.59 -4.46 -1.26
CA VAL A 126 3.84 -3.76 -1.52
C VAL A 126 4.14 -2.76 -0.40
N GLY A 127 5.41 -2.42 -0.23
CA GLY A 127 5.87 -1.43 0.73
C GLY A 127 6.83 -0.45 0.07
N SER A 128 6.77 0.81 0.49
CA SER A 128 7.73 1.83 0.11
C SER A 128 9.11 1.50 0.69
N ASP A 129 10.18 1.70 -0.10
CA ASP A 129 11.56 1.52 0.34
C ASP A 129 12.36 2.79 0.05
N PHE A 130 12.61 3.56 1.12
CA PHE A 130 13.55 4.68 1.11
C PHE A 130 14.90 4.33 1.76
N TRP A 131 15.03 3.17 2.40
CA TRP A 131 16.27 2.79 3.11
C TRP A 131 17.33 2.25 2.16
N THR A 132 16.94 1.60 1.06
CA THR A 132 17.89 1.13 0.04
C THR A 132 18.47 2.29 -0.77
N ASP A 133 17.69 3.34 -1.09
CA ASP A 133 18.17 4.58 -1.71
C ASP A 133 17.37 5.78 -1.16
N PRO A 134 17.89 6.55 -0.19
CA PRO A 134 17.14 7.62 0.48
C PRO A 134 16.79 8.80 -0.44
N ARG A 135 17.25 8.79 -1.70
CA ARG A 135 16.93 9.82 -2.69
C ARG A 135 15.66 9.51 -3.47
N ARG A 136 15.10 8.30 -3.35
CA ARG A 136 13.88 7.88 -4.06
C ARG A 136 13.32 6.58 -3.52
N CYS A 137 12.00 6.53 -3.42
CA CYS A 137 11.26 5.33 -3.09
C CYS A 137 11.49 4.25 -4.15
N ALA A 138 11.53 2.99 -3.71
CA ALA A 138 11.21 1.85 -4.54
C ALA A 138 10.02 1.09 -3.91
N TRP A 139 8.92 0.95 -4.66
CA TRP A 139 7.86 0.05 -4.21
C TRP A 139 8.29 -1.40 -4.40
N ARG A 140 8.27 -2.19 -3.33
CA ARG A 140 8.75 -3.58 -3.31
C ARG A 140 7.66 -4.53 -2.86
N PRO A 141 7.54 -5.73 -3.44
CA PRO A 141 6.58 -6.72 -2.99
C PRO A 141 6.98 -7.25 -1.61
N LEU A 142 6.02 -7.30 -0.68
CA LEU A 142 6.13 -8.00 0.61
C LEU A 142 5.50 -9.40 0.52
N ALA A 143 4.36 -9.51 -0.17
CA ALA A 143 3.63 -10.76 -0.31
C ALA A 143 2.93 -10.81 -1.68
N PRO A 144 2.78 -12.02 -2.27
CA PRO A 144 2.15 -12.18 -3.57
C PRO A 144 0.64 -11.89 -3.56
N THR A 145 -0.01 -12.03 -2.41
CA THR A 145 -1.42 -11.70 -2.19
C THR A 145 -1.66 -11.15 -0.78
N PHE A 146 -2.81 -10.55 -0.52
CA PHE A 146 -3.17 -10.08 0.81
C PHE A 146 -3.41 -11.25 1.76
N THR A 147 -4.02 -12.33 1.29
CA THR A 147 -4.18 -13.56 2.09
C THR A 147 -2.84 -14.08 2.58
N ALA A 148 -1.85 -14.22 1.68
CA ALA A 148 -0.51 -14.67 2.05
C ALA A 148 0.18 -13.71 3.04
N PHE A 149 -0.07 -12.40 2.90
CA PHE A 149 0.42 -11.41 3.85
C PHE A 149 -0.21 -11.60 5.24
N ALA A 150 -1.53 -11.71 5.34
CA ALA A 150 -2.25 -11.89 6.59
C ALA A 150 -1.81 -13.17 7.31
N GLU A 151 -1.69 -14.29 6.58
CA GLU A 151 -1.18 -15.56 7.10
C GLU A 151 0.23 -15.41 7.68
N ALA A 152 1.12 -14.71 6.96
CA ALA A 152 2.50 -14.50 7.41
C ALA A 152 2.58 -13.62 8.68
N LEU A 153 1.64 -12.68 8.85
CA LEU A 153 1.46 -11.91 10.09
C LEU A 153 0.82 -12.72 11.23
N GLY A 154 0.24 -13.88 10.95
CA GLY A 154 -0.51 -14.70 11.92
C GLY A 154 -1.89 -14.15 12.23
N LEU A 155 -2.52 -13.46 11.27
CA LEU A 155 -3.87 -12.90 11.37
C LEU A 155 -4.90 -13.84 10.72
#